data_AF-A0A445KMV5-F1
#
_entry.id   AF-A0A445KMV5-F1
#
_cell.length_a   1.000
_cell.length_b   1.000
_cell.length_c   1.000
_cell.angle_alpha   90.00
_cell.angle_beta   90.00
_cell.angle_gamma   90.00
#
_symmetry.space_group_name_H-M   'P 1'
#
loop_
_entity.id
_entity.type
_entity.pdbx_description
1 polymer ?
#
loop_
_entity_poly.entity_id
_entity_poly.type
_entity_poly.pdbx_seq_one_letter_code
_entity_poly.pdbx_strand_id
1 'polypeptide(L)'
;MNGIGKLKSSSSELDLHIEDYLPSGSSVQQERHGKLRLCDLLDISPSLSEAARAIVDDTFTRCFKSNPPEPWNWNVYLFPLWCCGVVVRYLILFPIRILVLTLGWIIFLSAFIPVHSLLKGNDDLRKKIERCLVEMMCSFFVASWTGVVKYHGPRPSIRPKQVFVANHTSMIDFIILEQMTAFAVIMQKHPGWVGLLQSTILESVGCIWFNRTEAKDREVVARKLRDHVLGANNNPLLIFPEGTCVNNHYSVMFKKGAFELGCTICPVAIKYNKIFVDAFWNSRKQSFTTHLLQLMTSWAVVCDVWYLEPQNLKPGETPIEFAERVRDIISHRAGLKKVPWDGYLKYSRPSPKHREGKFMSSYQ
;
A
#
# COMPACT_ATOMS: atom_id res chain seq x y z
N MET A 1 -9.60 -35.60 42.87
CA MET A 1 -10.81 -34.79 42.67
C MET A 1 -10.42 -33.32 42.73
N ASN A 2 -10.64 -32.63 41.60
CA ASN A 2 -10.75 -31.17 41.38
C ASN A 2 -9.56 -30.29 41.81
N GLY A 3 -8.68 -29.78 40.94
CA GLY A 3 -8.75 -29.63 39.49
C GLY A 3 -9.47 -28.36 39.05
N ILE A 4 -8.90 -27.17 39.33
CA ILE A 4 -9.26 -25.92 38.65
C ILE A 4 -7.97 -25.17 38.29
N GLY A 5 -7.51 -25.39 37.05
CA GLY A 5 -6.50 -24.58 36.40
C GLY A 5 -7.13 -23.31 35.84
N LYS A 6 -6.68 -22.14 36.31
CA LYS A 6 -6.97 -20.85 35.67
C LYS A 6 -6.08 -20.70 34.44
N LEU A 7 -6.71 -20.66 33.25
CA LEU A 7 -6.10 -20.26 32.00
C LEU A 7 -5.53 -18.83 32.13
N LYS A 8 -4.21 -18.68 31.93
CA LYS A 8 -3.58 -17.41 31.58
C LYS A 8 -3.72 -17.20 30.07
N SER A 9 -4.40 -16.12 29.67
CA SER A 9 -4.39 -15.65 28.29
C SER A 9 -3.00 -15.11 27.95
N SER A 10 -2.31 -15.76 27.00
CA SER A 10 -1.06 -15.28 26.44
C SER A 10 -1.33 -14.19 25.41
N SER A 11 -1.49 -12.95 25.88
CA SER A 11 -1.36 -11.74 25.06
C SER A 11 0.11 -11.37 25.00
N SER A 12 0.83 -11.85 23.98
CA SER A 12 2.21 -11.45 23.71
C SER A 12 2.22 -10.55 22.46
N GLU A 13 2.04 -9.24 22.67
CA GLU A 13 2.49 -8.22 21.72
C GLU A 13 3.33 -7.19 22.48
N LEU A 14 4.61 -7.20 22.15
CA LEU A 14 5.72 -6.32 22.52
C LEU A 14 5.35 -4.98 23.19
N ASP A 15 5.53 -4.92 24.50
CA ASP A 15 5.96 -3.70 25.19
C ASP A 15 7.45 -3.47 24.88
N LEU A 16 7.72 -2.52 23.97
CA LEU A 16 9.07 -2.00 23.75
C LEU A 16 9.33 -0.91 24.80
N HIS A 17 10.03 -1.29 25.87
CA HIS A 17 10.61 -0.39 26.86
C HIS A 17 11.52 0.64 26.18
N ILE A 18 11.14 1.91 26.27
CA ILE A 18 11.95 3.07 25.90
C ILE A 18 12.61 3.57 27.19
N GLU A 19 13.60 2.84 27.71
CA GLU A 19 14.46 3.38 28.78
C GLU A 19 15.97 3.21 28.55
N ASP A 20 16.41 2.41 27.57
CA ASP A 20 17.84 2.12 27.41
C ASP A 20 18.61 3.04 26.43
N TYR A 21 18.13 4.26 26.17
CA TYR A 21 18.78 5.21 25.23
C TYR A 21 19.04 6.62 25.82
N LEU A 22 19.34 6.72 27.11
CA LEU A 22 19.89 7.96 27.68
C LEU A 22 21.40 7.80 27.91
N PRO A 23 22.27 8.64 27.30
CA PRO A 23 23.62 8.80 27.79
C PRO A 23 23.55 9.50 29.14
N SER A 24 23.97 8.80 30.18
CA SER A 24 24.29 9.35 31.48
C SER A 24 25.44 10.36 31.34
N GLY A 25 25.15 11.63 31.65
CA GLY A 25 26.16 12.67 31.78
C GLY A 25 25.91 13.93 30.94
N SER A 26 25.12 14.85 31.46
CA SER A 26 25.43 16.28 31.35
C SER A 26 24.79 17.03 32.51
N SER A 27 25.66 17.67 33.26
CA SER A 27 25.43 18.45 34.47
C SER A 27 24.36 19.52 34.29
N VAL A 28 23.53 19.66 35.33
CA VAL A 28 22.65 20.79 35.63
C VAL A 28 23.38 22.11 35.37
N GLN A 29 23.01 22.81 34.29
CA GLN A 29 23.35 24.23 34.12
C GLN A 29 22.22 25.06 34.73
N GLN A 30 22.58 25.61 35.87
CA GLN A 30 21.87 26.57 36.70
C GLN A 30 21.30 27.75 35.88
N GLU A 31 19.98 27.93 35.92
CA GLU A 31 19.28 29.08 35.31
C GLU A 31 19.77 30.39 35.94
N ARG A 32 20.42 31.23 35.14
CA ARG A 32 20.57 32.67 35.45
C ARG A 32 19.31 33.39 35.00
N HIS A 33 18.57 33.95 35.96
CA HIS A 33 17.53 34.95 35.72
C HIS A 33 18.11 36.15 34.94
N GLY A 34 17.94 36.15 33.62
CA GLY A 34 18.14 37.32 32.75
C GLY A 34 16.81 38.05 32.57
N LYS A 35 16.83 39.39 32.62
CA LYS A 35 15.65 40.24 32.34
C LYS A 35 15.10 39.91 30.95
N LEU A 36 13.88 39.34 30.89
CA LEU A 36 13.08 39.20 29.65
C LEU A 36 12.97 40.57 28.97
N ARG A 37 13.50 40.71 27.76
CA ARG A 37 13.40 41.95 26.99
C ARG A 37 12.06 41.96 26.24
N LEU A 38 11.49 43.14 26.02
CA LEU A 38 10.25 43.31 25.24
C LEU A 38 10.34 42.62 23.86
N CYS A 39 11.54 42.59 23.27
CA CYS A 39 11.79 41.89 22.01
C CYS A 39 11.58 40.37 22.08
N ASP A 40 11.88 39.74 23.22
CA ASP A 40 11.67 38.29 23.43
C ASP A 40 10.18 37.96 23.64
N LEU A 41 9.40 38.93 24.16
CA LEU A 41 7.93 38.82 24.29
C LEU A 41 7.18 39.10 22.97
N LEU A 42 7.82 39.84 22.05
CA LEU A 42 7.30 40.15 20.71
C LEU A 42 7.81 39.18 19.64
N ASP A 43 8.70 38.25 20.00
CA ASP A 43 9.17 37.21 19.09
C ASP A 43 8.06 36.16 18.87
N ILE A 44 7.27 36.39 17.82
CA ILE A 44 6.23 35.47 17.36
C ILE A 44 6.81 34.31 16.53
N SER A 45 8.12 34.25 16.30
CA SER A 45 8.74 33.19 15.49
C SER A 45 8.47 31.77 16.03
N PRO A 46 8.40 31.51 17.35
CA PRO A 46 8.08 30.18 17.86
C PRO A 46 6.62 29.80 17.54
N SER A 47 5.68 30.73 17.73
CA SER A 47 4.26 30.53 17.44
C SER A 47 4.00 30.39 15.93
N LEU A 48 4.70 31.17 15.10
CA LEU A 48 4.63 31.05 13.65
C LEU A 48 5.22 29.72 13.15
N SER A 49 6.32 29.28 13.75
CA SER A 49 6.93 27.97 13.48
C SER A 49 6.00 26.84 13.89
N GLU A 50 5.34 26.95 15.04
CA GLU A 50 4.35 25.98 15.51
C GLU A 50 3.10 25.96 14.62
N ALA A 51 2.61 27.12 14.20
CA ALA A 51 1.50 27.22 13.25
C ALA A 51 1.87 26.60 11.88
N ALA A 52 3.06 26.89 11.36
CA ALA A 52 3.56 26.30 10.12
C ALA A 52 3.70 24.78 10.25
N ARG A 53 4.21 24.28 11.39
CA ARG A 53 4.28 22.83 11.68
C ARG A 53 2.88 22.21 11.73
N ALA A 54 1.92 22.84 12.38
CA ALA A 54 0.54 22.36 12.46
C ALA A 54 -0.11 22.27 11.07
N ILE A 55 0.12 23.27 10.21
CA ILE A 55 -0.37 23.26 8.82
C ILE A 55 0.27 22.11 8.03
N VAL A 56 1.59 21.94 8.14
CA VAL A 56 2.33 20.84 7.49
C VAL A 56 1.83 19.47 7.97
N ASP A 57 1.69 19.30 9.28
CA ASP A 57 1.24 18.03 9.86
C ASP A 57 -0.23 17.74 9.49
N ASP A 58 -1.08 18.74 9.38
CA ASP A 58 -2.46 18.56 8.92
C ASP A 58 -2.50 18.12 7.45
N THR A 59 -1.79 18.81 6.55
CA THR A 59 -1.75 18.45 5.13
C THR A 59 -1.20 17.03 4.91
N PHE A 60 -0.20 16.61 5.68
CA PHE A 60 0.32 15.25 5.67
C PHE A 60 -0.72 14.24 6.16
N THR A 61 -1.31 14.49 7.33
CA THR A 61 -2.27 13.55 7.95
C THR A 61 -3.51 13.36 7.07
N ARG A 62 -3.93 14.40 6.34
CA ARG A 62 -5.03 14.34 5.37
C ARG A 62 -4.82 13.31 4.26
N CYS A 63 -3.58 12.93 3.95
CA CYS A 63 -3.28 11.88 2.96
C CYS A 63 -3.63 10.47 3.45
N PHE A 64 -3.79 10.29 4.77
CA PHE A 64 -4.03 8.99 5.42
C PHE A 64 -5.32 8.93 6.24
N LYS A 65 -6.23 9.89 6.01
CA LYS A 65 -7.58 9.89 6.59
C LYS A 65 -8.54 9.16 5.64
N SER A 66 -9.27 8.18 6.19
CA SER A 66 -10.47 7.60 5.56
C SER A 66 -11.60 8.61 5.56
N ASN A 67 -12.60 8.40 4.71
CA ASN A 67 -13.80 9.23 4.74
C ASN A 67 -14.52 9.02 6.09
N PRO A 68 -14.90 10.08 6.81
CA PRO A 68 -15.75 9.92 7.98
C PRO A 68 -17.11 9.35 7.53
N PRO A 69 -17.73 8.44 8.30
CA PRO A 69 -19.08 8.01 8.00
C PRO A 69 -20.02 9.22 8.12
N GLU A 70 -20.70 9.57 7.02
CA GLU A 70 -21.71 10.63 7.08
C GLU A 70 -22.96 10.08 7.78
N PRO A 71 -23.46 10.73 8.85
CA PRO A 71 -24.57 10.23 9.66
C PRO A 71 -25.94 10.48 8.99
N TRP A 72 -26.05 10.32 7.66
CA TRP A 72 -27.30 10.51 6.92
C TRP A 72 -28.38 9.49 7.30
N ASN A 73 -27.97 8.38 7.92
CA ASN A 73 -28.84 7.33 8.43
C ASN A 73 -29.70 7.76 9.63
N TRP A 74 -29.37 8.84 10.33
CA TRP A 74 -30.16 9.32 11.47
C TRP A 74 -31.36 10.20 11.08
N ASN A 75 -31.57 10.40 9.78
CA ASN A 75 -32.77 11.07 9.27
C ASN A 75 -33.94 10.08 9.21
N VAL A 76 -35.10 10.44 9.78
CA VAL A 76 -36.32 9.60 9.83
C VAL A 76 -36.71 9.07 8.45
N TYR A 77 -36.53 9.85 7.39
CA TYR A 77 -36.88 9.44 6.02
C TYR A 77 -35.88 8.46 5.40
N LEU A 78 -34.61 8.51 5.80
CA LEU A 78 -33.53 7.68 5.24
C LEU A 78 -33.20 6.46 6.11
N PHE A 79 -33.57 6.47 7.39
CA PHE A 79 -33.31 5.38 8.33
C PHE A 79 -33.91 4.04 7.88
N PRO A 80 -35.18 3.96 7.41
CA PRO A 80 -35.73 2.69 6.92
C PRO A 80 -34.98 2.12 5.72
N LEU A 81 -34.58 2.99 4.78
CA LEU A 81 -33.77 2.61 3.62
C LEU A 81 -32.37 2.14 4.04
N TRP A 82 -31.76 2.79 5.02
CA TRP A 82 -30.50 2.36 5.60
C TRP A 82 -30.62 0.98 6.27
N CYS A 83 -31.66 0.74 7.07
CA CYS A 83 -31.93 -0.56 7.68
C CYS A 83 -32.11 -1.66 6.64
N CYS A 84 -32.87 -1.38 5.57
CA CYS A 84 -32.99 -2.29 4.43
C CYS A 84 -31.62 -2.57 3.79
N GLY A 85 -30.79 -1.53 3.59
CA GLY A 85 -29.42 -1.67 3.09
C GLY A 85 -28.51 -2.49 4.01
N VAL A 86 -28.69 -2.42 5.33
CA VAL A 86 -27.98 -3.30 6.29
C VAL A 86 -28.44 -4.75 6.09
N VAL A 87 -29.75 -5.02 6.05
CA VAL A 87 -30.29 -6.36 5.81
C VAL A 87 -29.74 -6.95 4.50
N VAL A 88 -29.81 -6.20 3.41
CA VAL A 88 -29.30 -6.64 2.10
C VAL A 88 -27.80 -6.92 2.16
N ARG A 89 -26.99 -6.01 2.73
CA ARG A 89 -25.52 -6.19 2.75
C ARG A 89 -25.09 -7.37 3.59
N TYR A 90 -25.66 -7.55 4.78
CA TYR A 90 -25.18 -8.54 5.74
C TYR A 90 -25.88 -9.89 5.62
N LEU A 91 -27.16 -9.95 5.23
CA LEU A 91 -27.90 -11.21 5.13
C LEU A 91 -27.98 -11.78 3.71
N ILE A 92 -27.75 -10.96 2.67
CA ILE A 92 -27.82 -11.41 1.27
C ILE A 92 -26.44 -11.33 0.62
N LEU A 93 -25.85 -10.13 0.49
CA LEU A 93 -24.59 -9.96 -0.23
C LEU A 93 -23.43 -10.68 0.46
N PHE A 94 -23.24 -10.47 1.76
CA PHE A 94 -22.11 -11.04 2.48
C PHE A 94 -22.06 -12.59 2.43
N PRO A 95 -23.15 -13.35 2.68
CA PRO A 95 -23.16 -14.80 2.54
C PRO A 95 -22.89 -15.27 1.10
N ILE A 96 -23.49 -14.60 0.10
CA ILE A 96 -23.23 -14.92 -1.32
C ILE A 96 -21.75 -14.73 -1.65
N ARG A 97 -21.14 -13.65 -1.17
CA ARG A 97 -19.72 -13.35 -1.41
C ARG A 97 -18.79 -14.34 -0.74
N ILE A 98 -19.11 -14.79 0.48
CA ILE A 98 -18.38 -15.88 1.14
C ILE A 98 -18.48 -17.15 0.30
N LEU A 99 -19.67 -17.49 -0.21
CA LEU A 99 -19.85 -18.66 -1.07
C LEU A 99 -19.00 -18.57 -2.34
N VAL A 100 -19.05 -17.44 -3.06
CA VAL A 100 -18.24 -17.21 -4.27
C VAL A 100 -16.75 -17.36 -3.97
N LEU A 101 -16.26 -16.76 -2.88
CA LEU A 101 -14.84 -16.82 -2.53
C LEU A 101 -14.42 -18.24 -2.09
N THR A 102 -15.31 -18.95 -1.39
CA THR A 102 -15.07 -20.34 -0.95
C THR A 102 -15.00 -21.28 -2.14
N LEU A 103 -15.91 -21.15 -3.10
CA LEU A 103 -15.87 -21.90 -4.36
C LEU A 103 -14.59 -21.58 -5.16
N GLY A 104 -14.20 -20.31 -5.23
CA GLY A 104 -12.95 -19.88 -5.84
C GLY A 104 -11.73 -20.56 -5.22
N TRP A 105 -11.65 -20.61 -3.89
CA TRP A 105 -10.58 -21.33 -3.18
C TRP A 105 -10.57 -22.83 -3.46
N ILE A 106 -11.75 -23.48 -3.46
CA ILE A 106 -11.85 -24.91 -3.74
C ILE A 106 -11.33 -25.21 -5.16
N ILE A 107 -11.80 -24.45 -6.17
CA ILE A 107 -11.36 -24.60 -7.56
C ILE A 107 -9.85 -24.35 -7.65
N PHE A 108 -9.37 -23.23 -7.09
CA PHE A 108 -7.95 -22.87 -7.13
C PHE A 108 -7.08 -23.95 -6.49
N LEU A 109 -7.35 -24.37 -5.25
CA LEU A 109 -6.52 -25.36 -4.56
C LEU A 109 -6.57 -26.73 -5.22
N SER A 110 -7.74 -27.14 -5.71
CA SER A 110 -7.91 -28.41 -6.42
C SER A 110 -7.10 -28.49 -7.72
N ALA A 111 -6.89 -27.35 -8.40
CA ALA A 111 -6.09 -27.28 -9.62
C ALA A 111 -4.61 -26.97 -9.34
N PHE A 112 -4.32 -26.07 -8.39
CA PHE A 112 -2.97 -25.59 -8.10
C PHE A 112 -2.09 -26.68 -7.49
N ILE A 113 -2.61 -27.47 -6.54
CA ILE A 113 -1.82 -28.51 -5.86
C ILE A 113 -1.32 -29.59 -6.84
N PRO A 114 -2.17 -30.17 -7.72
CA PRO A 114 -1.72 -31.10 -8.75
C PRO A 114 -0.77 -30.47 -9.76
N VAL A 115 -1.05 -29.26 -10.24
CA VAL A 115 -0.17 -28.55 -11.19
C VAL A 115 1.22 -28.35 -10.58
N HIS A 116 1.28 -27.86 -9.35
CA HIS A 116 2.53 -27.60 -8.65
C HIS A 116 3.34 -28.88 -8.40
N SER A 117 2.66 -30.00 -8.11
CA SER A 117 3.30 -31.27 -7.75
C SER A 117 3.67 -32.13 -8.95
N LEU A 118 2.78 -32.26 -9.94
CA LEU A 118 2.91 -33.19 -11.06
C LEU A 118 3.69 -32.60 -12.25
N LEU A 119 3.67 -31.28 -12.43
CA LEU A 119 4.39 -30.62 -13.53
C LEU A 119 5.80 -30.14 -13.14
N LYS A 120 6.39 -30.69 -12.08
CA LYS A 120 7.77 -30.36 -11.67
C LYS A 120 8.83 -30.60 -12.75
N GLY A 121 8.55 -31.48 -13.73
CA GLY A 121 9.44 -31.73 -14.87
C GLY A 121 9.31 -30.74 -16.04
N ASN A 122 8.27 -29.91 -16.08
CA ASN A 122 8.03 -28.94 -17.17
C ASN A 122 7.72 -27.56 -16.59
N ASP A 123 8.79 -26.84 -16.20
CA ASP A 123 8.71 -25.57 -15.48
C ASP A 123 7.96 -24.47 -16.26
N ASP A 124 8.11 -24.42 -17.59
CA ASP A 124 7.46 -23.39 -18.40
C ASP A 124 5.95 -23.59 -18.47
N LEU A 125 5.50 -24.84 -18.67
CA LEU A 125 4.07 -25.15 -18.66
C LEU A 125 3.48 -24.96 -17.26
N ARG A 126 4.18 -25.42 -16.22
CA ARG A 126 3.76 -25.23 -14.82
C ARG A 126 3.53 -23.75 -14.53
N LYS A 127 4.53 -22.90 -14.78
CA LYS A 127 4.44 -21.45 -14.53
C LYS A 127 3.32 -20.79 -15.31
N LYS A 128 3.08 -21.17 -16.57
CA LYS A 128 1.96 -20.62 -17.36
C LYS A 128 0.60 -20.97 -16.74
N ILE A 129 0.42 -22.22 -16.30
CA ILE A 129 -0.83 -22.66 -15.67
C ILE A 129 -0.98 -22.00 -14.29
N GLU A 130 0.06 -21.99 -13.45
CA GLU A 130 0.03 -21.35 -12.14
C GLU A 130 -0.33 -19.85 -12.25
N ARG A 131 0.24 -19.12 -13.23
CA ARG A 131 -0.15 -17.73 -13.52
C ARG A 131 -1.63 -17.60 -13.83
N CYS A 132 -2.16 -18.44 -14.74
CA CYS A 132 -3.59 -18.46 -15.08
C CYS A 132 -4.47 -18.75 -13.85
N LEU A 133 -4.05 -19.69 -12.99
CA LEU A 133 -4.76 -20.00 -11.75
C LEU A 133 -4.77 -18.81 -10.77
N VAL A 134 -3.66 -18.07 -10.66
CA VAL A 134 -3.58 -16.86 -9.83
C VAL A 134 -4.45 -15.73 -10.38
N GLU A 135 -4.44 -15.49 -11.70
CA GLU A 135 -5.31 -14.51 -12.36
C GLU A 135 -6.80 -14.86 -12.11
N MET A 136 -7.16 -16.14 -12.25
CA MET A 136 -8.49 -16.65 -11.93
C MET A 136 -8.86 -16.45 -10.45
N MET A 137 -7.96 -16.76 -9.51
CA MET A 137 -8.21 -16.56 -8.09
C MET A 137 -8.44 -15.08 -7.75
N CYS A 138 -7.65 -14.19 -8.35
CA CYS A 138 -7.84 -12.75 -8.21
C CYS A 138 -9.19 -12.30 -8.81
N SER A 139 -9.63 -12.90 -9.92
CA SER A 139 -10.96 -12.68 -10.49
C SER A 139 -12.08 -13.10 -9.52
N PHE A 140 -11.92 -14.22 -8.79
CA PHE A 140 -12.87 -14.63 -7.75
C PHE A 140 -12.91 -13.63 -6.58
N PHE A 141 -11.77 -13.10 -6.16
CA PHE A 141 -11.74 -12.03 -5.15
C PHE A 141 -12.52 -10.80 -5.62
N VAL A 142 -12.27 -10.33 -6.85
CA VAL A 142 -12.97 -9.17 -7.42
C VAL A 142 -14.46 -9.45 -7.54
N ALA A 143 -14.86 -10.62 -8.05
CA ALA A 143 -16.26 -11.03 -8.09
C ALA A 143 -16.91 -11.06 -6.69
N SER A 144 -16.19 -11.56 -5.68
CA SER A 144 -16.66 -11.57 -4.29
C SER A 144 -16.82 -10.17 -3.68
N TRP A 145 -16.20 -9.13 -4.25
CA TRP A 145 -16.44 -7.75 -3.82
C TRP A 145 -17.52 -7.04 -4.63
N THR A 146 -18.23 -7.78 -5.50
CA THR A 146 -19.09 -7.18 -6.54
C THR A 146 -18.28 -6.15 -7.34
N GLY A 147 -17.05 -6.54 -7.70
CA GLY A 147 -16.07 -5.66 -8.28
C GLY A 147 -16.47 -5.22 -9.68
N VAL A 148 -16.58 -3.91 -9.90
CA VAL A 148 -16.76 -3.31 -11.22
C VAL A 148 -15.48 -2.55 -11.56
N VAL A 149 -14.59 -3.23 -12.28
CA VAL A 149 -13.29 -2.67 -12.68
C VAL A 149 -13.31 -2.33 -14.14
N LYS A 150 -13.11 -1.05 -14.47
CA LYS A 150 -13.02 -0.59 -15.86
C LYS A 150 -11.57 -0.39 -16.23
N TYR A 151 -11.08 -1.21 -17.15
CA TYR A 151 -9.73 -1.10 -17.70
C TYR A 151 -9.71 -0.22 -18.93
N HIS A 152 -8.72 0.67 -18.98
CA HIS A 152 -8.49 1.59 -20.08
C HIS A 152 -7.05 1.43 -20.57
N GLY A 153 -6.87 1.48 -21.89
CA GLY A 153 -5.57 1.24 -22.53
C GLY A 153 -5.32 -0.25 -22.80
N PRO A 154 -4.18 -0.56 -23.43
CA PRO A 154 -3.85 -1.94 -23.82
C PRO A 154 -3.53 -2.80 -22.60
N ARG A 155 -3.87 -4.10 -22.68
CA ARG A 155 -3.50 -5.09 -21.66
C ARG A 155 -1.96 -5.13 -21.52
N PRO A 156 -1.42 -5.09 -20.28
CA PRO A 156 0.00 -5.22 -20.01
C PRO A 156 0.60 -6.46 -20.68
N SER A 157 1.64 -6.26 -21.49
CA SER A 157 2.38 -7.33 -22.14
C SER A 157 3.69 -7.62 -21.42
N ILE A 158 4.15 -8.88 -21.46
CA ILE A 158 5.46 -9.29 -20.95
C ILE A 158 6.54 -8.82 -21.94
N ARG A 159 7.36 -7.85 -21.55
CA ARG A 159 8.52 -7.39 -22.31
C ARG A 159 9.73 -7.22 -21.39
N PRO A 160 10.95 -7.50 -21.87
CA PRO A 160 12.15 -7.26 -21.09
C PRO A 160 12.34 -5.75 -20.83
N LYS A 161 13.01 -5.40 -19.73
CA LYS A 161 13.34 -4.01 -19.39
C LYS A 161 12.13 -3.09 -19.21
N GLN A 162 11.01 -3.63 -18.73
CA GLN A 162 9.78 -2.89 -18.44
C GLN A 162 9.37 -3.04 -16.97
N VAL A 163 8.97 -1.94 -16.33
CA VAL A 163 8.47 -1.92 -14.95
C VAL A 163 7.17 -1.13 -14.90
N PHE A 164 6.14 -1.72 -14.32
CA PHE A 164 4.85 -1.08 -14.09
C PHE A 164 4.86 -0.36 -12.74
N VAL A 165 4.37 0.86 -12.74
CA VAL A 165 4.37 1.73 -11.56
C VAL A 165 2.98 2.28 -11.34
N ALA A 166 2.40 2.06 -10.15
CA ALA A 166 1.02 2.44 -9.85
C ALA A 166 0.89 3.27 -8.56
N ASN A 167 -0.07 4.20 -8.50
CA ASN A 167 -0.48 4.78 -7.21
C ASN A 167 -1.10 3.71 -6.29
N HIS A 168 -1.00 3.89 -4.97
CA HIS A 168 -1.33 2.82 -4.03
C HIS A 168 -2.38 3.27 -3.01
N THR A 169 -3.61 2.80 -3.18
CA THR A 169 -4.70 3.05 -2.24
C THR A 169 -4.86 1.94 -1.21
N SER A 170 -4.58 0.70 -1.61
CA SER A 170 -4.94 -0.48 -0.83
C SER A 170 -4.12 -1.69 -1.18
N MET A 171 -3.99 -2.65 -0.27
CA MET A 171 -3.36 -3.93 -0.61
C MET A 171 -4.12 -4.70 -1.70
N ILE A 172 -5.43 -4.44 -1.86
CA ILE A 172 -6.21 -5.04 -2.93
C ILE A 172 -5.85 -4.51 -4.33
N ASP A 173 -5.08 -3.41 -4.44
CA ASP A 173 -4.64 -2.88 -5.73
C ASP A 173 -3.88 -3.96 -6.53
N PHE A 174 -3.11 -4.79 -5.84
CA PHE A 174 -2.45 -5.95 -6.43
C PHE A 174 -3.48 -6.91 -7.04
N ILE A 175 -4.50 -7.31 -6.28
CA ILE A 175 -5.56 -8.23 -6.74
C ILE A 175 -6.32 -7.64 -7.94
N ILE A 176 -6.59 -6.32 -7.93
CA ILE A 176 -7.25 -5.61 -9.02
C ILE A 176 -6.39 -5.59 -10.29
N LEU A 177 -5.07 -5.53 -10.20
CA LEU A 177 -4.21 -5.59 -11.38
C LEU A 177 -3.94 -7.03 -11.83
N GLU A 178 -3.79 -7.94 -10.88
CA GLU A 178 -3.46 -9.36 -11.09
C GLU A 178 -4.58 -10.12 -11.79
N GLN A 179 -5.86 -9.74 -11.61
CA GLN A 179 -6.93 -10.38 -12.38
C GLN A 179 -6.79 -10.17 -13.90
N MET A 180 -6.07 -9.13 -14.34
CA MET A 180 -5.86 -8.85 -15.76
C MET A 180 -4.53 -9.35 -16.28
N THR A 181 -3.44 -9.24 -15.52
CA THR A 181 -2.14 -9.76 -15.95
C THR A 181 -1.36 -10.17 -14.71
N ALA A 182 -0.75 -11.35 -14.76
CA ALA A 182 0.13 -11.80 -13.69
C ALA A 182 1.37 -10.89 -13.54
N PHE A 183 1.46 -10.16 -12.42
CA PHE A 183 2.54 -9.27 -12.07
C PHE A 183 3.41 -9.85 -10.96
N ALA A 184 4.73 -9.77 -11.13
CA ALA A 184 5.62 -9.93 -10.00
C ALA A 184 5.61 -8.65 -9.16
N VAL A 185 5.40 -8.76 -7.84
CA VAL A 185 5.47 -7.62 -6.92
C VAL A 185 6.62 -7.74 -5.96
N ILE A 186 7.06 -6.59 -5.45
CA ILE A 186 7.97 -6.52 -4.31
C ILE A 186 7.14 -6.62 -3.04
N MET A 187 7.42 -7.61 -2.21
CA MET A 187 6.73 -7.78 -0.93
C MET A 187 7.72 -7.99 0.22
N GLN A 188 7.40 -7.36 1.35
CA GLN A 188 8.03 -7.71 2.61
C GLN A 188 7.40 -9.02 3.11
N LYS A 189 8.23 -9.94 3.62
CA LYS A 189 7.70 -11.17 4.23
C LYS A 189 6.81 -10.84 5.44
N HIS A 190 5.57 -11.32 5.42
CA HIS A 190 4.64 -11.20 6.54
C HIS A 190 4.62 -12.50 7.37
N PRO A 191 4.46 -12.41 8.71
CA PRO A 191 4.26 -13.60 9.54
C PRO A 191 2.83 -14.15 9.43
N GLY A 192 2.62 -15.38 9.91
CA GLY A 192 1.30 -16.01 10.02
C GLY A 192 0.76 -16.59 8.70
N TRP A 193 -0.56 -16.77 8.63
CA TRP A 193 -1.24 -17.42 7.50
C TRP A 193 -1.06 -16.67 6.18
N VAL A 194 -0.96 -15.33 6.23
CA VAL A 194 -0.65 -14.49 5.07
C VAL A 194 0.72 -14.85 4.51
N GLY A 195 1.72 -15.06 5.37
CA GLY A 195 3.06 -15.48 4.98
C GLY A 195 3.09 -16.85 4.29
N LEU A 196 2.31 -17.81 4.80
CA LEU A 196 2.20 -19.14 4.18
C LEU A 196 1.59 -19.06 2.78
N LEU A 197 0.49 -18.32 2.65
CA LEU A 197 -0.18 -18.10 1.37
C LEU A 197 0.75 -17.40 0.36
N GLN A 198 1.47 -16.39 0.84
CA GLN A 198 2.48 -15.66 0.11
C GLN A 198 3.60 -16.58 -0.40
N SER A 199 4.15 -17.44 0.46
CA SER A 199 5.24 -18.33 0.06
C SER A 199 4.83 -19.33 -1.01
N THR A 200 3.62 -19.89 -0.95
CA THR A 200 3.22 -20.96 -1.88
C THR A 200 2.66 -20.44 -3.19
N ILE A 201 1.83 -19.38 -3.15
CA ILE A 201 1.11 -18.90 -4.34
C ILE A 201 1.93 -17.84 -5.07
N LEU A 202 2.50 -16.87 -4.37
CA LEU A 202 3.16 -15.72 -5.02
C LEU A 202 4.58 -16.03 -5.50
N GLU A 203 5.20 -17.12 -5.00
CA GLU A 203 6.42 -17.66 -5.58
C GLU A 203 6.20 -18.12 -7.04
N SER A 204 5.03 -18.67 -7.35
CA SER A 204 4.68 -19.06 -8.74
C SER A 204 4.60 -17.88 -9.72
N VAL A 205 4.29 -16.68 -9.20
CA VAL A 205 4.25 -15.43 -9.96
C VAL A 205 5.64 -14.77 -10.04
N GLY A 206 6.64 -15.30 -9.34
CA GLY A 206 8.00 -14.76 -9.32
C GLY A 206 8.11 -13.47 -8.49
N CYS A 207 7.32 -13.34 -7.42
CA CYS A 207 7.41 -12.18 -6.54
C CYS A 207 8.77 -12.10 -5.83
N ILE A 208 9.27 -10.87 -5.67
CA ILE A 208 10.59 -10.63 -5.07
C ILE A 208 10.41 -10.35 -3.59
N TRP A 209 11.02 -11.21 -2.76
CA TRP A 209 10.92 -11.14 -1.30
C TRP A 209 12.10 -10.41 -0.66
N PHE A 210 11.77 -9.58 0.31
CA PHE A 210 12.76 -8.92 1.16
C PHE A 210 12.47 -9.17 2.64
N ASN A 211 13.54 -9.45 3.37
CA ASN A 211 13.55 -9.38 4.82
C ASN A 211 13.54 -7.91 5.25
N ARG A 212 13.06 -7.61 6.47
CA ARG A 212 12.98 -6.22 6.98
C ARG A 212 14.35 -5.53 7.05
N THR A 213 15.43 -6.31 7.18
CA THR A 213 16.82 -5.86 7.12
C THR A 213 17.29 -5.61 5.69
N GLU A 214 17.09 -6.58 4.78
CA GLU A 214 17.42 -6.45 3.35
C GLU A 214 16.64 -5.33 2.66
N ALA A 215 15.39 -5.09 3.03
CA ALA A 215 14.58 -3.99 2.49
C ALA A 215 15.16 -2.61 2.82
N LYS A 216 16.05 -2.51 3.82
CA LYS A 216 16.78 -1.28 4.13
C LYS A 216 18.06 -1.13 3.28
N ASP A 217 18.56 -2.24 2.74
CA ASP A 217 19.74 -2.25 1.88
C ASP A 217 19.35 -1.95 0.43
N ARG A 218 19.62 -0.70 0.01
CA ARG A 218 19.24 -0.20 -1.31
C ARG A 218 20.00 -0.92 -2.44
N GLU A 219 21.22 -1.36 -2.21
CA GLU A 219 22.03 -2.01 -3.24
C GLU A 219 21.53 -3.42 -3.51
N VAL A 220 21.19 -4.16 -2.46
CA VAL A 220 20.59 -5.50 -2.57
C VAL A 220 19.23 -5.42 -3.26
N VAL A 221 18.40 -4.43 -2.90
CA VAL A 221 17.10 -4.20 -3.55
C VAL A 221 17.30 -3.86 -5.04
N ALA A 222 18.16 -2.90 -5.36
CA ALA A 222 18.40 -2.49 -6.74
C ALA A 222 18.93 -3.66 -7.60
N ARG A 223 19.82 -4.50 -7.05
CA ARG A 223 20.35 -5.68 -7.75
C ARG A 223 19.25 -6.69 -8.08
N LYS A 224 18.47 -7.12 -7.08
CA LYS A 224 17.35 -8.07 -7.29
C LYS A 224 16.34 -7.55 -8.31
N LEU A 225 16.05 -6.25 -8.29
CA LEU A 225 15.15 -5.63 -9.27
C LEU A 225 15.73 -5.63 -10.68
N ARG A 226 17.02 -5.29 -10.85
CA ARG A 226 17.69 -5.35 -12.15
C ARG A 226 17.70 -6.77 -12.70
N ASP A 227 18.06 -7.76 -11.87
CA ASP A 227 18.11 -9.16 -12.28
C ASP A 227 16.73 -9.67 -12.74
N HIS A 228 15.66 -9.30 -12.02
CA HIS A 228 14.29 -9.65 -12.41
C HIS A 228 13.88 -9.02 -13.74
N VAL A 229 14.16 -7.74 -13.92
CA VAL A 229 13.75 -6.95 -15.10
C VAL A 229 14.50 -7.36 -16.37
N LEU A 230 15.69 -7.95 -16.23
CA LEU A 230 16.47 -8.52 -17.34
C LEU A 230 15.99 -9.91 -17.77
N GLY A 231 15.26 -10.63 -16.92
CA GLY A 231 14.76 -11.97 -17.23
C GLY A 231 13.63 -11.93 -18.27
N ALA A 232 13.87 -12.50 -19.46
CA ALA A 232 12.94 -12.45 -20.58
C ALA A 232 11.62 -13.22 -20.35
N ASN A 233 11.60 -14.22 -19.46
CA ASN A 233 10.42 -15.04 -19.15
C ASN A 233 9.76 -14.67 -17.79
N ASN A 234 10.25 -13.62 -17.14
CA ASN A 234 9.71 -13.17 -15.86
C ASN A 234 8.38 -12.44 -16.06
N ASN A 235 7.50 -12.52 -15.07
CA ASN A 235 6.31 -11.67 -15.05
C ASN A 235 6.72 -10.19 -14.99
N PRO A 236 5.92 -9.28 -15.58
CA PRO A 236 6.18 -7.86 -15.51
C PRO A 236 6.25 -7.43 -14.04
N LEU A 237 7.22 -6.61 -13.71
CA LEU A 237 7.42 -6.14 -12.35
C LEU A 237 6.45 -4.99 -12.06
N LEU A 238 5.67 -5.09 -10.99
CA LEU A 238 4.78 -4.05 -10.50
C LEU A 238 5.34 -3.45 -9.20
N ILE A 239 5.48 -2.13 -9.18
CA ILE A 239 5.98 -1.37 -8.04
C ILE A 239 4.97 -0.28 -7.65
N PHE A 240 4.70 -0.17 -6.36
CA PHE A 240 3.95 0.93 -5.77
C PHE A 240 4.95 1.92 -5.14
N PRO A 241 5.41 2.95 -5.89
CA PRO A 241 6.53 3.78 -5.49
C PRO A 241 6.20 4.72 -4.34
N GLU A 242 4.92 4.86 -3.95
CA GLU A 242 4.51 5.58 -2.75
C GLU A 242 5.06 4.91 -1.47
N GLY A 243 5.33 3.60 -1.51
CA GLY A 243 5.84 2.81 -0.38
C GLY A 243 4.84 2.66 0.79
N THR A 244 3.62 3.16 0.63
CA THR A 244 2.52 3.02 1.58
C THR A 244 1.19 3.28 0.88
N CYS A 245 0.09 2.79 1.45
CA CYS A 245 -1.24 3.13 0.98
C CYS A 245 -1.62 4.58 1.35
N VAL A 246 -2.24 5.29 0.40
CA VAL A 246 -2.73 6.68 0.45
C VAL A 246 -4.23 6.72 0.15
N ASN A 247 -4.96 7.71 0.64
CA ASN A 247 -6.41 7.69 0.69
C ASN A 247 -7.19 7.97 -0.62
N ASN A 248 -6.63 7.69 -1.80
CA ASN A 248 -7.29 7.84 -3.11
C ASN A 248 -7.74 9.29 -3.46
N HIS A 249 -7.34 10.29 -2.67
CA HIS A 249 -7.50 11.71 -2.97
C HIS A 249 -6.17 12.40 -3.24
N TYR A 250 -5.11 11.91 -2.60
CA TYR A 250 -3.76 12.46 -2.71
C TYR A 250 -2.81 11.43 -3.31
N SER A 251 -1.69 11.90 -3.85
CA SER A 251 -0.53 11.07 -4.17
C SER A 251 0.71 11.67 -3.53
N VAL A 252 1.45 10.84 -2.81
CA VAL A 252 2.67 11.23 -2.09
C VAL A 252 3.90 11.12 -2.98
N MET A 253 5.06 11.55 -2.50
CA MET A 253 6.32 11.45 -3.23
C MET A 253 6.67 10.01 -3.59
N PHE A 254 7.01 9.80 -4.86
CA PHE A 254 7.45 8.51 -5.36
C PHE A 254 8.90 8.24 -5.00
N LYS A 255 9.18 7.00 -4.59
CA LYS A 255 10.54 6.54 -4.32
C LYS A 255 11.29 6.36 -5.63
N LYS A 256 12.50 6.93 -5.71
CA LYS A 256 13.36 6.89 -6.90
C LYS A 256 13.87 5.50 -7.30
N GLY A 257 13.80 4.49 -6.43
CA GLY A 257 14.44 3.19 -6.66
C GLY A 257 14.03 2.48 -7.96
N ALA A 258 12.75 2.55 -8.33
CA ALA A 258 12.26 2.00 -9.61
C ALA A 258 12.81 2.77 -10.83
N PHE A 259 13.09 4.06 -10.67
CA PHE A 259 13.48 5.00 -11.72
C PHE A 259 15.00 5.04 -11.95
N GLU A 260 15.79 4.34 -11.12
CA GLU A 260 17.26 4.19 -11.22
C GLU A 260 17.67 2.89 -11.96
N LEU A 261 16.71 2.09 -12.40
CA LEU A 261 16.96 0.79 -13.03
C LEU A 261 17.34 0.87 -14.50
N GLY A 262 17.17 2.03 -15.15
CA GLY A 262 17.43 2.19 -16.59
C GLY A 262 16.43 1.41 -17.48
N CYS A 263 15.23 1.14 -16.96
CA CYS A 263 14.15 0.44 -17.66
C CYS A 263 13.05 1.40 -18.11
N THR A 264 12.23 0.94 -19.05
CA THR A 264 10.99 1.64 -19.43
C THR A 264 9.97 1.53 -18.30
N ILE A 265 9.46 2.67 -17.83
CA ILE A 265 8.42 2.74 -16.81
C ILE A 265 7.05 2.81 -17.47
N CYS A 266 6.14 1.91 -17.11
CA CYS A 266 4.76 1.90 -17.58
C CYS A 266 3.84 2.39 -16.45
N PRO A 267 3.37 3.65 -16.54
CA PRO A 267 2.53 4.20 -15.48
C PRO A 267 1.14 3.56 -15.50
N VAL A 268 0.63 3.27 -14.30
CA VAL A 268 -0.73 2.77 -14.09
C VAL A 268 -1.43 3.70 -13.12
N ALA A 269 -2.59 4.22 -13.51
CA ALA A 269 -3.42 5.03 -12.64
C ALA A 269 -4.62 4.20 -12.16
N ILE A 270 -4.88 4.22 -10.86
CA ILE A 270 -6.01 3.54 -10.22
C ILE A 270 -6.84 4.59 -9.49
N LYS A 271 -8.15 4.61 -9.75
CA LYS A 271 -9.09 5.48 -9.05
C LYS A 271 -10.29 4.68 -8.55
N TYR A 272 -10.46 4.63 -7.23
CA TYR A 272 -11.64 4.03 -6.62
C TYR A 272 -12.79 5.04 -6.54
N ASN A 273 -14.01 4.55 -6.77
CA ASN A 273 -15.22 5.29 -6.51
C ASN A 273 -15.63 5.11 -5.03
N LYS A 274 -15.35 6.14 -4.24
CA LYS A 274 -15.60 6.15 -2.79
C LYS A 274 -17.09 6.15 -2.41
N ILE A 275 -18.01 6.36 -3.36
CA ILE A 275 -19.45 6.28 -3.10
C ILE A 275 -19.85 4.86 -2.70
N PHE A 276 -19.22 3.84 -3.29
CA PHE A 276 -19.56 2.43 -3.04
C PHE A 276 -18.75 1.81 -1.89
N VAL A 277 -17.47 2.21 -1.76
CA VAL A 277 -16.57 1.73 -0.70
C VAL A 277 -15.36 2.65 -0.54
N ASP A 278 -14.92 2.88 0.70
CA ASP A 278 -13.61 3.46 0.96
C ASP A 278 -12.55 2.35 0.94
N ALA A 279 -11.95 2.11 -0.23
CA ALA A 279 -10.95 1.06 -0.42
C ALA A 279 -9.61 1.35 0.31
N PHE A 280 -9.43 2.56 0.84
CA PHE A 280 -8.19 2.98 1.48
C PHE A 280 -7.86 2.11 2.70
N TRP A 281 -6.69 1.45 2.66
CA TRP A 281 -6.21 0.67 3.79
C TRP A 281 -5.16 1.42 4.61
N ASN A 282 -5.41 1.56 5.91
CA ASN A 282 -4.45 2.11 6.85
C ASN A 282 -4.01 1.04 7.86
N SER A 283 -2.83 0.47 7.62
CA SER A 283 -2.20 -0.54 8.47
C SER A 283 -2.00 -0.13 9.93
N ARG A 284 -1.99 1.18 10.25
CA ARG A 284 -1.89 1.67 11.64
C ARG A 284 -3.23 1.69 12.38
N LYS A 285 -4.35 1.64 11.66
CA LYS A 285 -5.70 1.75 12.23
C LYS A 285 -6.47 0.45 12.19
N GLN A 286 -6.20 -0.39 11.19
CA GLN A 286 -6.92 -1.65 11.02
C GLN A 286 -6.04 -2.77 10.47
N SER A 287 -6.33 -3.99 10.90
CA SER A 287 -5.72 -5.19 10.34
C SER A 287 -6.16 -5.41 8.89
N PHE A 288 -5.40 -6.21 8.13
CA PHE A 288 -5.80 -6.56 6.77
C PHE A 288 -7.07 -7.43 6.74
N THR A 289 -7.26 -8.33 7.71
CA THR A 289 -8.48 -9.15 7.81
C THR A 289 -9.71 -8.28 8.07
N THR A 290 -9.62 -7.29 8.96
CA THR A 290 -10.70 -6.34 9.21
C THR A 290 -11.05 -5.56 7.94
N HIS A 291 -10.04 -5.13 7.19
CA HIS A 291 -10.22 -4.44 5.90
C HIS A 291 -10.92 -5.33 4.88
N LEU A 292 -10.51 -6.60 4.74
CA LEU A 292 -11.19 -7.55 3.86
C LEU A 292 -12.66 -7.75 4.25
N LEU A 293 -12.98 -7.90 5.54
CA LEU A 293 -14.37 -8.00 6.01
C LEU A 293 -15.17 -6.73 5.69
N GLN A 294 -14.56 -5.55 5.81
CA GLN A 294 -15.20 -4.29 5.41
C GLN A 294 -15.52 -4.29 3.92
N LEU A 295 -14.61 -4.71 3.04
CA LEU A 295 -14.86 -4.83 1.61
C LEU A 295 -16.00 -5.83 1.31
N MET A 296 -15.98 -6.99 1.97
CA MET A 296 -16.98 -8.05 1.81
C MET A 296 -18.39 -7.63 2.28
N THR A 297 -18.49 -6.64 3.15
CA THR A 297 -19.76 -6.09 3.68
C THR A 297 -20.13 -4.72 3.09
N SER A 298 -19.33 -4.19 2.17
CA SER A 298 -19.59 -2.93 1.44
C SER A 298 -20.51 -3.13 0.24
N TRP A 299 -20.95 -2.05 -0.43
CA TRP A 299 -21.85 -2.18 -1.59
C TRP A 299 -21.16 -2.84 -2.79
N ALA A 300 -20.03 -2.30 -3.22
CA ALA A 300 -19.25 -2.82 -4.33
C ALA A 300 -17.84 -2.19 -4.31
N VAL A 301 -16.85 -2.90 -4.83
CA VAL A 301 -15.55 -2.29 -5.18
C VAL A 301 -15.63 -1.80 -6.61
N VAL A 302 -15.72 -0.48 -6.80
CA VAL A 302 -15.80 0.12 -8.13
C VAL A 302 -14.55 0.95 -8.37
N CYS A 303 -13.82 0.69 -9.45
CA CYS A 303 -12.65 1.46 -9.81
C CYS A 303 -12.37 1.49 -11.32
N ASP A 304 -11.66 2.53 -11.71
CA ASP A 304 -11.06 2.65 -13.03
C ASP A 304 -9.55 2.42 -12.94
N VAL A 305 -9.02 1.66 -13.90
CA VAL A 305 -7.60 1.38 -14.05
C VAL A 305 -7.17 1.82 -15.44
N TRP A 306 -6.22 2.75 -15.53
CA TRP A 306 -5.65 3.19 -16.79
C TRP A 306 -4.21 2.70 -16.92
N TYR A 307 -3.95 1.90 -17.94
CA TYR A 307 -2.59 1.60 -18.41
C TYR A 307 -2.16 2.71 -19.36
N LEU A 308 -1.13 3.47 -18.95
CA LEU A 308 -0.70 4.69 -19.64
C LEU A 308 0.54 4.45 -20.51
N GLU A 309 0.84 5.43 -21.36
CA GLU A 309 1.96 5.37 -22.30
C GLU A 309 3.29 5.13 -21.58
N PRO A 310 4.12 4.18 -22.07
CA PRO A 310 5.44 3.91 -21.51
C PRO A 310 6.35 5.15 -21.52
N GLN A 311 7.12 5.33 -20.46
CA GLN A 311 8.01 6.46 -20.23
C GLN A 311 9.44 5.98 -20.08
N ASN A 312 10.37 6.67 -20.75
CA ASN A 312 11.81 6.48 -20.58
C ASN A 312 12.42 7.71 -19.89
N LEU A 313 13.58 7.50 -19.28
CA LEU A 313 14.41 8.59 -18.75
C LEU A 313 14.88 9.47 -19.91
N LYS A 314 14.63 10.78 -19.84
CA LYS A 314 15.06 11.73 -20.87
C LYS A 314 16.55 12.07 -20.71
N PRO A 315 17.24 12.49 -21.78
CA PRO A 315 18.60 13.02 -21.67
C PRO A 315 18.66 14.21 -20.71
N GLY A 316 19.52 14.15 -19.70
CA GLY A 316 19.67 15.20 -18.69
C GLY A 316 18.64 15.18 -17.55
N GLU A 317 17.66 14.29 -17.59
CA GLU A 317 16.68 14.11 -16.50
C GLU A 317 17.26 13.24 -15.40
N THR A 318 17.13 13.67 -14.15
CA THR A 318 17.51 12.87 -12.98
C THR A 318 16.44 11.80 -12.68
N PRO A 319 16.77 10.70 -12.00
CA PRO A 319 15.78 9.70 -11.58
C PRO A 319 14.67 10.25 -10.69
N ILE A 320 14.94 11.33 -9.95
CA ILE A 320 13.96 12.00 -9.09
C ILE A 320 12.97 12.81 -9.95
N GLU A 321 13.46 13.60 -10.90
CA GLU A 321 12.62 14.33 -11.85
C GLU A 321 11.79 13.38 -12.70
N PHE A 322 12.35 12.23 -13.09
CA PHE A 322 11.62 11.19 -13.80
C PHE A 322 10.49 10.60 -12.95
N ALA A 323 10.75 10.31 -11.67
CA ALA A 323 9.75 9.82 -10.74
C ALA A 323 8.61 10.84 -10.56
N GLU A 324 8.95 12.12 -10.43
CA GLU A 324 8.01 13.23 -10.34
C GLU A 324 7.17 13.36 -11.61
N ARG A 325 7.77 13.31 -12.80
CA ARG A 325 7.03 13.34 -14.08
C ARG A 325 6.06 12.17 -14.22
N VAL A 326 6.46 10.97 -13.82
CA VAL A 326 5.57 9.79 -13.85
C VAL A 326 4.46 9.92 -12.82
N ARG A 327 4.75 10.43 -11.62
CA ARG A 327 3.72 10.75 -10.61
C ARG A 327 2.72 11.76 -11.16
N ASP A 328 3.16 12.75 -11.92
CA ASP A 328 2.32 13.77 -12.52
C ASP A 328 1.33 13.18 -13.53
N ILE A 329 1.81 12.30 -14.39
CA ILE A 329 1.00 11.56 -15.36
C ILE A 329 -0.08 10.73 -14.65
N ILE A 330 0.31 9.96 -13.62
CA ILE A 330 -0.61 9.12 -12.85
C ILE A 330 -1.63 9.97 -12.08
N SER A 331 -1.17 11.00 -11.39
CA SER A 331 -2.00 11.87 -10.55
C SER A 331 -3.00 12.66 -11.39
N HIS A 332 -2.57 13.18 -12.54
CA HIS A 332 -3.46 13.87 -13.47
C HIS A 332 -4.54 12.93 -13.98
N ARG A 333 -4.20 11.70 -14.37
CA ARG A 333 -5.18 10.72 -14.86
C ARG A 333 -6.17 10.29 -13.79
N ALA A 334 -5.71 9.96 -12.58
CA ALA A 334 -6.57 9.51 -11.48
C ALA A 334 -7.26 10.66 -10.71
N GLY A 335 -7.01 11.92 -11.08
CA GLY A 335 -7.53 13.08 -10.36
C GLY A 335 -7.07 13.12 -8.90
N LEU A 336 -5.78 12.87 -8.66
CA LEU A 336 -5.15 12.88 -7.34
C LEU A 336 -4.41 14.20 -7.12
N LYS A 337 -4.51 14.73 -5.90
CA LYS A 337 -3.78 15.92 -5.47
C LYS A 337 -2.37 15.52 -5.04
N LYS A 338 -1.36 15.95 -5.79
CA LYS A 338 0.04 15.72 -5.42
C LYS A 338 0.40 16.49 -4.15
N VAL A 339 1.18 15.86 -3.30
CA VAL A 339 1.77 16.49 -2.11
C VAL A 339 3.26 16.17 -2.02
N PRO A 340 4.11 17.09 -1.52
CA PRO A 340 5.56 16.92 -1.48
C PRO A 340 6.04 16.01 -0.34
N TRP A 341 5.16 15.17 0.21
CA TRP A 341 5.44 14.40 1.42
C TRP A 341 5.99 13.02 1.11
N ASP A 342 6.95 12.56 1.92
CA ASP A 342 7.41 11.19 1.91
C ASP A 342 6.46 10.28 2.71
N GLY A 343 5.98 9.19 2.10
CA GLY A 343 5.11 8.21 2.75
C GLY A 343 5.69 7.57 4.03
N TYR A 344 7.01 7.52 4.21
CA TYR A 344 7.65 7.00 5.43
C TYR A 344 7.31 7.82 6.69
N LEU A 345 6.96 9.10 6.53
CA LEU A 345 6.51 9.95 7.63
C LEU A 345 5.24 9.42 8.31
N LYS A 346 4.53 8.47 7.67
CA LYS A 346 3.37 7.78 8.25
C LYS A 346 3.78 6.94 9.46
N TYR A 347 5.00 6.39 9.47
CA TYR A 347 5.51 5.50 10.52
C TYR A 347 6.49 6.19 11.47
N SER A 348 7.09 7.31 11.05
CA SER A 348 8.03 8.09 11.85
C SER A 348 7.46 9.49 12.08
N ARG A 349 7.03 9.81 13.31
CA ARG A 349 6.84 11.21 13.72
C ARG A 349 8.24 11.86 13.67
N PRO A 350 8.50 12.87 12.83
CA PRO A 350 9.81 13.50 12.82
C PRO A 350 10.02 14.19 14.15
N SER A 351 11.17 13.97 14.80
CA SER A 351 11.56 14.87 15.89
C SER A 351 11.88 16.25 15.31
N PRO A 352 11.64 17.34 16.08
CA PRO A 352 11.79 18.72 15.58
C PRO A 352 13.16 18.99 14.93
N LYS A 353 14.23 18.41 15.46
CA LYS A 353 15.62 18.60 15.00
C LYS A 353 15.95 17.96 13.63
N HIS A 354 15.20 16.94 13.18
CA HIS A 354 15.49 16.26 11.91
C HIS A 354 14.84 16.93 10.69
N ARG A 355 13.94 17.90 10.90
CA ARG A 355 13.24 18.60 9.81
C ARG A 355 14.05 19.77 9.24
N GLU A 356 14.80 20.47 10.06
CA GLU A 356 15.62 21.62 9.64
C GLU A 356 16.83 21.21 8.79
N GLY A 357 17.49 20.08 9.12
CA GLY A 357 18.67 19.62 8.37
C GLY A 357 18.38 19.10 6.96
N LYS A 358 17.17 18.57 6.69
CA LYS A 358 16.82 18.03 5.35
C LYS A 358 16.28 19.07 4.38
N PHE A 359 15.71 20.18 4.87
CA PHE A 359 15.31 21.29 4.00
C PHE A 359 16.52 21.99 3.36
N MET A 360 17.66 22.05 4.04
CA MET A 360 18.91 22.61 3.48
C MET A 360 19.74 21.60 2.66
N SER A 361 19.68 20.30 2.99
CA SER A 361 20.40 19.25 2.23
C SER A 361 19.74 18.87 0.90
N SER A 362 18.54 19.39 0.60
CA SER A 362 17.86 19.15 -0.68
C SER A 362 18.20 20.20 -1.75
N TYR A 363 19.07 21.15 -1.42
CA TYR A 363 19.54 22.25 -2.28
C TYR A 363 21.08 22.31 -2.39
N GLN A 364 21.75 21.20 -2.09
CA GLN A 364 23.13 20.89 -2.50
C GLN A 364 23.14 19.47 -3.06
#